data_AF-A0A3P1CLZ0-F1
#
_entry.id   AF-A0A3P1CLZ0-F1
#
_cell.length_a   1.000
_cell.length_b   1.000
_cell.length_c   1.000
_cell.angle_alpha   90.00
_cell.angle_beta   90.00
_cell.angle_gamma   90.00
#
_symmetry.space_group_name_H-M   'P 1'
#
loop_
_entity.id
_entity.type
_entity.pdbx_description
1 polymer ?
#
loop_
_entity_poly.entity_id
_entity_poly.type
_entity_poly.pdbx_seq_one_letter_code
_entity_poly.pdbx_strand_id
1 'polypeptide(L)'
;MADNNSLPASQLTPDEQDKLRELTTQSWNLELAISGVAMFAILQLPDLLESAFSYLRYNYMTHTDGVAAMLPSLTYSLIRATCHVLFAAFLANFVMRAFWVGLVGLLAVFPSGIHYDRIPFSTPYAQQRLADDLGPLDRYILWLDKRCNIVFALAFQFVFLLVVVALLYMLGLLFYLVIQPNVSATVWFGVKIALGLLVVVFYLALVVLNQKKVKETPRGMQFNYRFMKVGQLIMMGMYRHTSYVTNTFYSNIRPGKLLQTATIFMLVFFVVFFLEYINDISRTSGRMSFFNSRHLYSTRIDSLYIEPTAYDNQRPEGAFIDGASIQSDVIREPYLRLFIAYPKSLDTLLKQVAPEPVWSDTLSRQVRRQQYAIWSNQQINKLIRITVNDSACAQPNLLFTKTGIQEQRGWQTVLVPGNLKTGRNLLRVALQDPRKKEADELVMIPFWYVPEP
;
A
#
# COMPACT_ATOMS: atom_id res chain seq x y z
N MET A 1 -14.67 14.12 -50.46
CA MET A 1 -13.19 14.06 -50.46
C MET A 1 -12.78 13.13 -49.34
N ALA A 2 -12.49 11.88 -49.67
CA ALA A 2 -11.95 10.91 -48.74
C ALA A 2 -10.42 11.10 -48.77
N ASP A 3 -9.90 11.88 -47.82
CA ASP A 3 -8.46 12.03 -47.69
C ASP A 3 -7.85 10.71 -47.25
N ASN A 4 -6.89 10.29 -48.06
CA ASN A 4 -6.11 9.09 -47.96
C ASN A 4 -5.16 9.24 -46.76
N ASN A 5 -5.62 8.90 -45.54
CA ASN A 5 -4.75 8.79 -44.38
C ASN A 5 -3.87 7.54 -44.56
N SER A 6 -2.79 7.69 -45.32
CA SER A 6 -1.69 6.72 -45.34
C SER A 6 -1.12 6.62 -43.93
N LEU A 7 -1.25 5.44 -43.34
CA LEU A 7 -0.56 5.09 -42.10
C LEU A 7 0.94 5.38 -42.29
N PRO A 8 1.64 5.89 -41.26
CA PRO A 8 3.09 6.06 -41.36
C PRO A 8 3.74 4.69 -41.58
N ALA A 9 4.17 4.41 -42.81
CA ALA A 9 4.97 3.24 -43.13
C ALA A 9 6.32 3.33 -42.40
N SER A 10 6.84 2.20 -41.91
CA SER A 10 8.09 2.18 -41.16
C SER A 10 9.24 2.74 -42.02
N GLN A 11 9.87 3.83 -41.57
CA GLN A 11 11.00 4.48 -42.25
C GLN A 11 12.36 3.92 -41.82
N LEU A 12 12.40 2.71 -41.24
CA LEU A 12 13.63 2.10 -40.73
C LEU A 12 14.53 1.67 -41.89
N THR A 13 15.81 2.01 -41.78
CA THR A 13 16.86 1.55 -42.70
C THR A 13 17.02 0.02 -42.62
N PRO A 14 17.55 -0.65 -43.67
CA PRO A 14 17.78 -2.09 -43.65
C PRO A 14 18.61 -2.56 -42.44
N ASP A 15 19.67 -1.82 -42.10
CA ASP A 15 20.53 -2.09 -40.93
C ASP A 15 19.75 -2.03 -39.60
N GLU A 16 18.81 -1.08 -39.47
CA GLU A 16 17.96 -0.98 -38.27
C GLU A 16 16.95 -2.14 -38.19
N GLN A 17 16.46 -2.63 -39.33
CA GLN A 17 15.57 -3.80 -39.37
C GLN A 17 16.31 -5.09 -39.00
N ASP A 18 17.53 -5.26 -39.46
CA ASP A 18 18.36 -6.41 -39.12
C ASP A 18 18.78 -6.38 -37.64
N LYS A 19 19.14 -5.20 -37.12
CA LYS A 19 19.40 -5.02 -35.69
C LYS A 19 18.17 -5.30 -34.82
N LEU A 20 16.97 -4.92 -35.27
CA LEU A 20 15.72 -5.27 -34.59
C LEU A 20 15.48 -6.79 -34.62
N ARG A 21 15.76 -7.46 -35.74
CA ARG A 21 15.66 -8.93 -35.86
C ARG A 21 16.62 -9.64 -34.91
N GLU A 22 17.86 -9.16 -34.82
CA GLU A 22 18.85 -9.68 -33.88
C GLU A 22 18.41 -9.49 -32.42
N LEU A 23 17.89 -8.31 -32.07
CA LEU A 23 17.33 -8.04 -30.73
C LEU A 23 16.14 -8.95 -30.41
N THR A 24 15.27 -9.22 -31.39
CA THR A 24 14.14 -10.16 -31.19
C THR A 24 14.57 -11.61 -31.06
N THR A 25 15.69 -12.01 -31.67
CA THR A 25 16.17 -13.40 -31.58
C THR A 25 16.94 -13.66 -30.28
N GLN A 26 17.58 -12.63 -29.71
CA GLN A 26 18.25 -12.72 -28.41
C GLN A 26 17.36 -12.33 -27.22
N SER A 27 16.10 -11.95 -27.45
CA SER A 27 15.23 -11.40 -26.40
C SER A 27 14.98 -12.38 -25.25
N TRP A 28 14.99 -13.68 -25.52
CA TRP A 28 14.72 -14.72 -24.52
C TRP A 28 15.70 -14.69 -23.34
N ASN A 29 16.98 -14.39 -23.58
CA ASN A 29 18.01 -14.28 -22.54
C ASN A 29 17.74 -13.10 -21.61
N LEU A 30 17.47 -11.94 -22.21
CA LEU A 30 17.18 -10.70 -21.49
C LEU A 30 15.87 -10.80 -20.72
N GLU A 31 14.83 -11.39 -21.33
CA GLU A 31 13.54 -11.60 -20.68
C GLU A 31 13.63 -12.49 -19.45
N LEU A 32 14.42 -13.57 -19.50
CA LEU A 32 14.61 -14.48 -18.37
C LEU A 32 15.34 -13.79 -17.21
N ALA A 33 16.43 -13.07 -17.52
CA ALA A 33 17.20 -12.33 -16.54
C ALA A 33 16.36 -11.21 -15.89
N ILE A 34 15.68 -10.41 -16.70
CA ILE A 34 14.83 -9.31 -16.22
C ILE A 34 13.65 -9.85 -15.40
N SER A 35 12.99 -10.94 -15.84
CA SER A 35 11.90 -11.54 -15.08
C SER A 35 12.37 -12.08 -13.72
N GLY A 36 13.55 -12.71 -13.67
CA GLY A 36 14.15 -13.17 -12.42
C GLY A 36 14.43 -12.04 -11.43
N VAL A 37 15.08 -10.96 -11.89
CA VAL A 37 15.35 -9.78 -11.07
C VAL A 37 14.05 -9.10 -10.64
N ALA A 38 13.07 -8.96 -11.54
CA ALA A 38 11.78 -8.37 -11.23
C ALA A 38 11.02 -9.18 -10.17
N MET A 39 10.97 -10.52 -10.29
CA MET A 39 10.34 -11.37 -9.28
C MET A 39 10.98 -11.20 -7.90
N PHE A 40 12.30 -11.19 -7.83
CA PHE A 40 13.01 -10.98 -6.57
C PHE A 40 12.72 -9.60 -5.95
N ALA A 41 12.74 -8.54 -6.78
CA ALA A 41 12.42 -7.19 -6.33
C ALA A 41 10.98 -7.07 -5.82
N ILE A 42 10.02 -7.70 -6.52
CA ILE A 42 8.60 -7.68 -6.15
C ILE A 42 8.34 -8.43 -4.84
N LEU A 43 9.09 -9.51 -4.55
CA LEU A 43 8.94 -10.25 -3.29
C LEU A 43 9.41 -9.44 -2.08
N GLN A 44 10.44 -8.59 -2.23
CA GLN A 44 10.95 -7.77 -1.12
C GLN A 44 10.20 -6.45 -0.93
N LEU A 45 9.52 -5.98 -1.97
CA LEU A 45 8.86 -4.68 -1.97
C LEU A 45 7.76 -4.54 -0.87
N PRO A 46 6.88 -5.53 -0.62
CA PRO A 46 5.88 -5.44 0.44
C PRO A 46 6.44 -5.19 1.83
N ASP A 47 7.53 -5.86 2.20
CA ASP A 47 8.15 -5.75 3.53
C ASP A 47 8.79 -4.38 3.73
N LEU A 48 9.49 -3.87 2.70
CA LEU A 48 10.03 -2.51 2.70
C LEU A 48 8.91 -1.47 2.85
N LEU A 49 7.80 -1.66 2.13
CA LEU A 49 6.65 -0.78 2.21
C LEU A 49 5.96 -0.85 3.56
N GLU A 50 5.91 -2.01 4.23
CA GLU A 50 5.30 -2.14 5.56
C GLU A 50 5.98 -1.22 6.58
N SER A 51 7.31 -1.14 6.56
CA SER A 51 8.07 -0.23 7.44
C SER A 51 7.76 1.25 7.17
N ALA A 52 7.65 1.63 5.89
CA ALA A 52 7.33 3.00 5.50
C ALA A 52 5.88 3.35 5.88
N PHE A 53 4.91 2.50 5.53
CA PHE A 53 3.50 2.73 5.84
C PHE A 53 3.23 2.73 7.34
N SER A 54 3.89 1.86 8.12
CA SER A 54 3.77 1.86 9.58
C SER A 54 4.31 3.16 10.20
N TYR A 55 5.46 3.66 9.74
CA TYR A 55 5.99 4.96 10.16
C TYR A 55 5.05 6.12 9.82
N LEU A 56 4.51 6.15 8.59
CA LEU A 56 3.57 7.19 8.17
C LEU A 56 2.28 7.14 8.99
N ARG A 57 1.73 5.93 9.20
CA ARG A 57 0.51 5.71 9.99
C ARG A 57 0.69 6.17 11.43
N TYR A 58 1.76 5.73 12.07
CA TYR A 58 2.06 6.10 13.46
C TYR A 58 2.22 7.61 13.63
N ASN A 59 2.97 8.28 12.75
CA ASN A 59 3.26 9.70 12.93
C ASN A 59 2.09 10.61 12.55
N TYR A 60 1.36 10.31 11.47
CA TYR A 60 0.42 11.27 10.88
C TYR A 60 -1.06 10.91 11.08
N MET A 61 -1.39 9.69 11.50
CA MET A 61 -2.77 9.18 11.38
C MET A 61 -3.41 8.68 12.68
N THR A 62 -2.70 8.73 13.79
CA THR A 62 -3.10 8.21 15.13
C THR A 62 -4.43 8.76 15.68
N HIS A 63 -4.92 9.90 15.18
CA HIS A 63 -6.16 10.55 15.66
C HIS A 63 -7.12 10.93 14.52
N THR A 64 -7.01 10.28 13.37
CA THR A 64 -7.93 10.51 12.25
C THR A 64 -9.06 9.49 12.33
N ASP A 65 -10.27 9.92 12.66
CA ASP A 65 -11.44 9.05 12.61
C ASP A 65 -12.10 9.05 11.22
N GLY A 66 -12.69 7.92 10.83
CA GLY A 66 -13.49 7.76 9.61
C GLY A 66 -12.73 7.34 8.35
N VAL A 67 -13.28 7.66 7.17
CA VAL A 67 -12.80 7.18 5.85
C VAL A 67 -11.32 7.55 5.58
N ALA A 68 -10.83 8.64 6.18
CA ALA A 68 -9.44 9.06 6.04
C ALA A 68 -8.44 8.08 6.68
N ALA A 69 -8.85 7.35 7.74
CA ALA A 69 -8.05 6.32 8.37
C ALA A 69 -7.96 5.04 7.52
N MET A 70 -8.96 4.80 6.67
CA MET A 70 -9.03 3.63 5.80
C MET A 70 -8.19 3.79 4.52
N LEU A 71 -8.00 5.02 4.03
CA LEU A 71 -7.26 5.30 2.78
C LEU A 71 -5.83 4.71 2.72
N PRO A 72 -5.00 4.81 3.77
CA PRO A 72 -3.67 4.19 3.80
C PRO A 72 -3.73 2.68 3.79
N SER A 73 -4.64 2.08 4.56
CA SER A 73 -4.87 0.63 4.58
C SER A 73 -5.32 0.12 3.20
N LEU A 74 -6.23 0.85 2.54
CA LEU A 74 -6.65 0.58 1.16
C LEU A 74 -5.48 0.68 0.19
N THR A 75 -4.65 1.72 0.30
CA THR A 75 -3.51 1.92 -0.60
C THR A 75 -2.45 0.85 -0.39
N TYR A 76 -2.12 0.55 0.85
CA TYR A 76 -1.15 -0.49 1.19
C TYR A 76 -1.62 -1.87 0.71
N SER A 77 -2.90 -2.20 0.93
CA SER A 77 -3.52 -3.43 0.44
C SER A 77 -3.54 -3.49 -1.10
N LEU A 78 -3.79 -2.37 -1.78
CA LEU A 78 -3.73 -2.28 -3.24
C LEU A 78 -2.32 -2.56 -3.76
N ILE A 79 -1.30 -1.97 -3.12
CA ILE A 79 0.09 -2.20 -3.53
C ILE A 79 0.49 -3.66 -3.29
N ARG A 80 0.17 -4.23 -2.11
CA ARG A 80 0.42 -5.66 -1.82
C ARG A 80 -0.28 -6.58 -2.81
N ALA A 81 -1.56 -6.35 -3.09
CA ALA A 81 -2.31 -7.15 -4.05
C ALA A 81 -1.68 -7.07 -5.44
N THR A 82 -1.23 -5.89 -5.85
CA THR A 82 -0.59 -5.73 -7.15
C THR A 82 0.78 -6.41 -7.20
N CYS A 83 1.57 -6.36 -6.12
CA CYS A 83 2.83 -7.10 -6.03
C CYS A 83 2.60 -8.60 -6.20
N HIS A 84 1.60 -9.18 -5.53
CA HIS A 84 1.27 -10.60 -5.67
C HIS A 84 0.81 -10.99 -7.09
N VAL A 85 -0.08 -10.18 -7.68
CA VAL A 85 -0.55 -10.42 -9.06
C VAL A 85 0.59 -10.29 -10.07
N LEU A 86 1.46 -9.31 -9.89
CA LEU A 86 2.61 -9.09 -10.76
C LEU A 86 3.66 -10.19 -10.60
N PHE A 87 3.91 -10.65 -9.37
CA PHE A 87 4.75 -11.81 -9.10
C PHE A 87 4.21 -13.05 -9.80
N ALA A 88 2.90 -13.33 -9.69
CA ALA A 88 2.27 -14.45 -10.38
C ALA A 88 2.38 -14.33 -11.90
N ALA A 89 2.25 -13.11 -12.46
CA ALA A 89 2.41 -12.87 -13.89
C ALA A 89 3.84 -13.14 -14.37
N PHE A 90 4.85 -12.62 -13.65
CA PHE A 90 6.25 -12.89 -13.99
C PHE A 90 6.63 -14.37 -13.79
N LEU A 91 6.11 -15.02 -12.75
CA LEU A 91 6.32 -16.44 -12.51
C LEU A 91 5.71 -17.29 -13.64
N ALA A 92 4.48 -16.99 -14.05
CA ALA A 92 3.84 -17.66 -15.17
C ALA A 92 4.66 -17.46 -16.46
N ASN A 93 5.11 -16.23 -16.73
CA ASN A 93 5.98 -15.94 -17.86
C ASN A 93 7.30 -16.73 -17.82
N PHE A 94 7.94 -16.76 -16.64
CA PHE A 94 9.19 -17.46 -16.42
C PHE A 94 9.05 -18.98 -16.66
N VAL A 95 7.99 -19.60 -16.12
CA VAL A 95 7.70 -21.03 -16.33
C VAL A 95 7.41 -21.32 -17.81
N MET A 96 6.62 -20.49 -18.48
CA MET A 96 6.35 -20.65 -19.92
C MET A 96 7.63 -20.53 -20.76
N ARG A 97 8.52 -19.60 -20.41
CA ARG A 97 9.80 -19.42 -21.11
C ARG A 97 10.76 -20.57 -20.86
N ALA A 98 10.85 -21.06 -19.62
CA ALA A 98 11.63 -22.25 -19.29
C ALA A 98 11.13 -23.49 -20.04
N PHE A 99 9.80 -23.67 -20.13
CA PHE A 99 9.19 -24.73 -20.92
C PHE A 99 9.49 -24.59 -22.42
N TRP A 100 9.42 -23.36 -22.95
CA TRP A 100 9.80 -23.07 -24.33
C TRP A 100 11.26 -23.43 -24.63
N VAL A 101 12.20 -23.05 -23.76
CA VAL A 101 13.63 -23.42 -23.90
C VAL A 101 13.79 -24.94 -23.94
N GLY A 102 13.05 -25.68 -23.10
CA GLY A 102 13.03 -27.13 -23.11
C GLY A 102 12.54 -27.72 -24.45
N LEU A 103 11.48 -27.16 -25.03
CA LEU A 103 10.95 -27.61 -26.33
C LEU A 103 11.89 -27.28 -27.50
N VAL A 104 12.56 -26.12 -27.46
CA VAL A 104 13.58 -25.77 -28.46
C VAL A 104 14.77 -26.73 -28.36
N GLY A 105 15.21 -27.06 -27.14
CA GLY A 105 16.22 -28.08 -26.92
C GLY A 105 15.81 -29.46 -27.46
N LEU A 106 14.53 -29.83 -27.27
CA LEU A 106 13.98 -31.08 -27.81
C LEU A 106 13.97 -31.09 -29.34
N LEU A 107 13.57 -29.99 -29.98
CA LEU A 107 13.58 -29.87 -31.44
C LEU A 107 15.00 -29.92 -32.02
N ALA A 108 16.00 -29.41 -31.30
CA ALA A 108 17.40 -29.49 -31.71
C ALA A 108 17.93 -30.93 -31.75
N VAL A 109 17.46 -31.78 -30.83
CA VAL A 109 17.83 -33.22 -30.80
C VAL A 109 16.96 -34.04 -31.75
N PHE A 110 15.67 -33.72 -31.85
CA PHE A 110 14.67 -34.42 -32.69
C PHE A 110 14.06 -33.47 -33.73
N PRO A 111 14.77 -33.17 -34.84
CA PRO A 111 14.36 -32.15 -35.81
C PRO A 111 13.06 -32.49 -36.57
N SER A 112 12.71 -33.77 -36.70
CA SER A 112 11.44 -34.19 -37.31
C SER A 112 10.25 -34.14 -36.34
N GLY A 113 10.46 -33.78 -35.07
CA GLY A 113 9.41 -33.65 -34.07
C GLY A 113 8.71 -34.98 -33.74
N ILE A 114 7.39 -34.92 -33.56
CA ILE A 114 6.58 -36.06 -33.12
C ILE A 114 6.31 -37.00 -34.30
N HIS A 115 6.77 -38.25 -34.20
CA HIS A 115 6.41 -39.31 -35.15
C HIS A 115 5.14 -40.01 -34.67
N TYR A 116 3.98 -39.51 -35.12
CA TYR A 116 2.66 -40.01 -34.69
C TYR A 116 2.46 -41.51 -34.99
N ASP A 117 3.05 -42.01 -36.08
CA ASP A 117 2.95 -43.43 -36.49
C ASP A 117 3.72 -44.39 -35.58
N ARG A 118 4.62 -43.87 -34.73
CA ARG A 118 5.52 -44.66 -33.87
C ARG A 118 5.18 -44.53 -32.38
N ILE A 119 4.05 -43.92 -32.03
CA ILE A 119 3.63 -43.77 -30.63
C ILE A 119 3.22 -45.14 -30.08
N PRO A 120 3.94 -45.69 -29.08
CA PRO A 120 3.65 -47.00 -28.52
C PRO A 120 2.28 -46.99 -27.80
N PHE A 121 1.59 -48.13 -27.82
CA PHE A 121 0.29 -48.33 -27.14
C PHE A 121 -0.87 -47.44 -27.62
N SER A 122 -0.81 -46.89 -28.84
CA SER A 122 -1.86 -46.05 -29.43
C SER A 122 -2.54 -46.73 -30.62
N THR A 123 -3.87 -46.63 -30.72
CA THR A 123 -4.61 -47.12 -31.90
C THR A 123 -4.43 -46.18 -33.09
N PRO A 124 -4.63 -46.62 -34.35
CA PRO A 124 -4.51 -45.74 -35.53
C PRO A 124 -5.43 -44.51 -35.46
N TYR A 125 -6.63 -44.70 -34.89
CA TYR A 125 -7.56 -43.60 -34.64
C TYR A 125 -7.02 -42.61 -33.60
N ALA A 126 -6.43 -43.09 -32.49
CA ALA A 126 -5.83 -42.24 -31.48
C ALA A 126 -4.60 -41.49 -32.01
N GLN A 127 -3.78 -42.12 -32.86
CA GLN A 127 -2.63 -41.50 -33.51
C GLN A 127 -3.05 -40.35 -34.45
N GLN A 128 -4.08 -40.57 -35.30
CA GLN A 128 -4.64 -39.50 -36.14
C GLN A 128 -5.22 -38.35 -35.31
N ARG A 129 -5.99 -38.68 -34.25
CA ARG A 129 -6.57 -37.65 -33.38
C ARG A 129 -5.49 -36.84 -32.66
N LEU A 130 -4.41 -37.48 -32.19
CA LEU A 130 -3.26 -36.78 -31.61
C LEU A 130 -2.57 -35.87 -32.62
N ALA A 131 -2.38 -36.34 -33.87
CA ALA A 131 -1.78 -35.54 -34.93
C ALA A 131 -2.61 -34.28 -35.24
N ASP A 132 -3.93 -34.41 -35.26
CA ASP A 132 -4.85 -33.28 -35.48
C ASP A 132 -4.85 -32.29 -34.31
N ASP A 133 -4.82 -32.78 -33.06
CA ASP A 133 -4.94 -31.95 -31.87
C ASP A 133 -3.62 -31.25 -31.50
N LEU A 134 -2.49 -31.95 -31.60
CA LEU A 134 -1.16 -31.44 -31.21
C LEU A 134 -0.46 -30.72 -32.38
N GLY A 135 -0.66 -31.18 -33.61
CA GLY A 135 0.04 -30.65 -34.80
C GLY A 135 1.56 -30.82 -34.72
N PRO A 136 2.34 -30.09 -35.54
CA PRO A 136 3.79 -30.21 -35.53
C PRO A 136 4.41 -29.39 -34.37
N LEU A 137 5.52 -29.91 -33.83
CA LEU A 137 6.18 -29.36 -32.62
C LEU A 137 6.68 -27.92 -32.81
N ASP A 138 7.21 -27.61 -33.99
CA ASP A 138 7.68 -26.29 -34.40
C ASP A 138 6.59 -25.21 -34.30
N ARG A 139 5.37 -25.54 -34.76
CA ARG A 139 4.21 -24.65 -34.69
C ARG A 139 3.81 -24.36 -33.25
N TYR A 140 3.90 -25.36 -32.38
CA TYR A 140 3.63 -25.19 -30.95
C TYR A 140 4.68 -24.30 -30.27
N ILE A 141 5.97 -24.49 -30.60
CA ILE A 141 7.07 -23.64 -30.12
C ILE A 141 6.84 -22.18 -30.52
N LEU A 142 6.49 -21.91 -31.79
CA LEU A 142 6.19 -20.56 -32.27
C LEU A 142 4.94 -19.95 -31.62
N TRP A 143 3.93 -20.78 -31.33
CA TRP A 143 2.73 -20.33 -30.63
C TRP A 143 3.05 -19.96 -29.18
N LEU A 144 3.86 -20.77 -28.50
CA LEU A 144 4.27 -20.55 -27.11
C LEU A 144 5.17 -19.31 -26.99
N ASP A 145 6.09 -19.09 -27.92
CA ASP A 145 6.93 -17.88 -27.99
C ASP A 145 6.07 -16.61 -28.04
N LYS A 146 5.08 -16.58 -28.96
CA LYS A 146 4.13 -15.45 -29.06
C LYS A 146 3.37 -15.22 -27.76
N ARG A 147 2.98 -16.28 -27.05
CA ARG A 147 2.28 -16.16 -25.76
C ARG A 147 3.18 -15.62 -24.66
N CYS A 148 4.44 -16.07 -24.58
CA CYS A 148 5.42 -15.52 -23.65
C CYS A 148 5.59 -14.01 -23.88
N ASN A 149 5.82 -13.60 -25.13
CA ASN A 149 6.03 -12.18 -25.46
C ASN A 149 4.80 -11.30 -25.12
N ILE A 150 3.58 -11.82 -25.34
CA ILE A 150 2.34 -11.13 -24.96
C ILE A 150 2.25 -10.98 -23.43
N VAL A 151 2.50 -12.04 -22.68
CA VAL A 151 2.38 -12.04 -21.21
C VAL A 151 3.46 -11.14 -20.59
N PHE A 152 4.68 -11.19 -21.11
CA PHE A 152 5.76 -10.29 -20.72
C PHE A 152 5.38 -8.82 -20.95
N ALA A 153 4.89 -8.47 -22.15
CA ALA A 153 4.46 -7.10 -22.46
C ALA A 153 3.31 -6.63 -21.57
N LEU A 154 2.34 -7.50 -21.26
CA LEU A 154 1.25 -7.19 -20.33
C LEU A 154 1.75 -7.00 -18.90
N ALA A 155 2.66 -7.84 -18.41
CA ALA A 155 3.25 -7.69 -17.08
C ALA A 155 3.98 -6.34 -16.94
N PHE A 156 4.79 -5.96 -17.94
CA PHE A 156 5.45 -4.66 -17.97
C PHE A 156 4.49 -3.48 -18.04
N GLN A 157 3.37 -3.63 -18.75
CA GLN A 157 2.32 -2.62 -18.76
C GLN A 157 1.75 -2.36 -17.35
N PHE A 158 1.58 -3.41 -16.55
CA PHE A 158 1.16 -3.28 -15.15
C PHE A 158 2.22 -2.61 -14.28
N VAL A 159 3.50 -2.92 -14.50
CA VAL A 159 4.60 -2.20 -13.82
C VAL A 159 4.51 -0.71 -14.09
N PHE A 160 4.31 -0.31 -15.35
CA PHE A 160 4.20 1.10 -15.70
C PHE A 160 2.97 1.77 -15.07
N LEU A 161 1.82 1.11 -15.08
CA LEU A 161 0.62 1.61 -14.39
C LEU A 161 0.88 1.81 -12.88
N LEU A 162 1.55 0.84 -12.24
CA LEU A 162 1.91 0.91 -10.83
C LEU A 162 2.84 2.07 -10.51
N VAL A 163 3.86 2.30 -11.35
CA VAL A 163 4.78 3.43 -11.17
C VAL A 163 4.01 4.75 -11.23
N VAL A 164 3.07 4.91 -12.18
CA VAL A 164 2.23 6.11 -12.26
C VAL A 164 1.37 6.27 -10.99
N VAL A 165 0.71 5.20 -10.54
CA VAL A 165 -0.12 5.24 -9.33
C VAL A 165 0.71 5.56 -8.09
N ALA A 166 1.90 4.97 -7.96
CA ALA A 166 2.82 5.24 -6.86
C ALA A 166 3.31 6.70 -6.87
N LEU A 167 3.67 7.24 -8.05
CA LEU A 167 4.08 8.63 -8.19
C LEU A 167 2.94 9.60 -7.85
N LEU A 168 1.71 9.33 -8.32
CA LEU A 168 0.54 10.12 -7.97
C LEU A 168 0.23 10.07 -6.47
N TYR A 169 0.36 8.89 -5.85
CA TYR A 169 0.19 8.74 -4.42
C TYR A 169 1.26 9.52 -3.63
N MET A 170 2.53 9.39 -4.01
CA MET A 170 3.64 10.14 -3.40
C MET A 170 3.44 11.66 -3.55
N LEU A 171 2.99 12.12 -4.72
CA LEU A 171 2.69 13.54 -4.94
C LEU A 171 1.51 14.00 -4.08
N GLY A 172 0.45 13.20 -4.00
CA GLY A 172 -0.70 13.48 -3.14
C GLY A 172 -0.34 13.51 -1.66
N LEU A 173 0.56 12.63 -1.25
CA LEU A 173 1.07 12.55 0.12
C LEU A 173 1.97 13.75 0.45
N LEU A 174 2.86 14.13 -0.46
CA LEU A 174 3.67 15.34 -0.34
C LEU A 174 2.77 16.58 -0.23
N PHE A 175 1.76 16.69 -1.09
CA PHE A 175 0.77 17.76 -1.05
C PHE A 175 0.05 17.79 0.30
N TYR A 176 -0.39 16.63 0.81
CA TYR A 176 -1.01 16.49 2.12
C TYR A 176 -0.08 16.98 3.24
N LEU A 177 1.17 16.48 3.27
CA LEU A 177 2.13 16.80 4.32
C LEU A 177 2.56 18.27 4.34
N VAL A 178 2.63 18.93 3.19
CA VAL A 178 3.08 20.33 3.09
C VAL A 178 1.93 21.32 3.34
N ILE A 179 0.73 21.00 2.87
CA ILE A 179 -0.38 21.97 2.87
C ILE A 179 -1.28 21.81 4.09
N GLN A 180 -1.58 20.57 4.51
CA GLN A 180 -2.49 20.33 5.63
C GLN A 180 -2.04 21.02 6.94
N PRO A 181 -0.74 21.08 7.30
CA PRO A 181 -0.30 21.77 8.52
C PRO A 181 -0.43 23.29 8.46
N ASN A 182 -0.45 23.87 7.26
CA ASN A 182 -0.44 25.32 7.04
C ASN A 182 -1.85 25.91 6.84
N VAL A 183 -2.88 25.07 6.83
CA VAL A 183 -4.24 25.44 6.43
C VAL A 183 -5.23 25.09 7.54
N SER A 184 -6.17 25.99 7.82
CA SER A 184 -7.19 25.75 8.84
C SER A 184 -8.14 24.60 8.46
N ALA A 185 -8.73 23.93 9.45
CA ALA A 185 -9.59 22.77 9.23
C ALA A 185 -10.77 23.05 8.27
N THR A 186 -11.36 24.25 8.35
CA THR A 186 -12.47 24.69 7.48
C THR A 186 -12.03 24.80 6.02
N VAL A 187 -10.87 25.39 5.76
CA VAL A 187 -10.34 25.52 4.40
C VAL A 187 -9.93 24.14 3.86
N TRP A 188 -9.33 23.30 4.70
CA TRP A 188 -8.98 21.93 4.33
C TRP A 188 -10.20 21.09 3.94
N PHE A 189 -11.32 21.25 4.65
CA PHE A 189 -12.59 20.63 4.30
C PHE A 189 -13.11 21.12 2.93
N GLY A 190 -13.03 22.43 2.67
CA GLY A 190 -13.34 23.01 1.36
C GLY A 190 -12.47 22.44 0.23
N VAL A 191 -11.17 22.27 0.46
CA VAL A 191 -10.23 21.65 -0.50
C VAL A 191 -10.64 20.21 -0.80
N LYS A 192 -11.03 19.42 0.21
CA LYS A 192 -11.51 18.04 -0.01
C LYS A 192 -12.77 18.00 -0.89
N ILE A 193 -13.74 18.88 -0.64
CA ILE A 193 -14.96 18.97 -1.45
C ILE A 193 -14.62 19.37 -2.89
N ALA A 194 -13.80 20.40 -3.06
CA ALA A 194 -13.39 20.88 -4.38
C ALA A 194 -12.66 19.80 -5.18
N LEU A 195 -11.74 19.06 -4.54
CA LEU A 195 -11.03 17.95 -5.16
C LEU A 195 -11.98 16.79 -5.51
N GLY A 196 -12.88 16.43 -4.59
CA GLY A 196 -13.88 15.39 -4.83
C GLY A 196 -14.80 15.73 -6.00
N LEU A 197 -15.28 16.98 -6.06
CA LEU A 197 -16.10 17.48 -7.17
C LEU A 197 -15.32 17.47 -8.48
N LEU A 198 -14.04 17.86 -8.47
CA LEU A 198 -13.17 17.80 -9.64
C LEU A 198 -13.02 16.37 -10.17
N VAL A 199 -12.84 15.38 -9.29
CA VAL A 199 -12.75 13.96 -9.66
C VAL A 199 -14.08 13.47 -10.26
N VAL A 200 -15.22 13.85 -9.67
CA VAL A 200 -16.55 13.50 -10.18
C VAL A 200 -16.78 14.12 -11.57
N VAL A 201 -16.45 15.41 -11.74
CA VAL A 201 -16.54 16.10 -13.04
C VAL A 201 -15.62 15.45 -14.06
N PHE A 202 -14.40 15.06 -13.68
CA PHE A 202 -13.47 14.34 -14.55
C PHE A 202 -14.04 13.00 -15.01
N TYR A 203 -14.63 12.21 -14.11
CA TYR A 203 -15.28 10.93 -14.45
C TYR A 203 -16.51 11.12 -15.33
N LEU A 204 -17.36 12.11 -15.04
CA LEU A 204 -18.52 12.44 -15.88
C LEU A 204 -18.07 12.87 -17.28
N ALA A 205 -17.04 13.70 -17.38
CA ALA A 205 -16.45 14.09 -18.66
C ALA A 205 -15.93 12.86 -19.42
N LEU A 206 -15.29 11.90 -18.74
CA LEU A 206 -14.83 10.65 -19.34
C LEU A 206 -15.99 9.83 -19.90
N VAL A 207 -17.08 9.67 -19.14
CA VAL A 207 -18.27 8.93 -19.60
C VAL A 207 -18.92 9.62 -20.80
N VAL A 208 -19.17 10.93 -20.72
CA VAL A 208 -19.85 11.71 -21.77
C VAL A 208 -19.01 11.78 -23.04
N LEU A 209 -17.71 12.10 -22.93
CA LEU A 209 -16.82 12.23 -24.08
C LEU A 209 -16.47 10.88 -24.73
N ASN A 210 -16.68 9.77 -24.03
CA ASN A 210 -16.45 8.44 -24.59
C ASN A 210 -17.72 7.85 -25.26
N GLN A 211 -18.88 8.52 -25.18
CA GLN A 211 -20.06 8.11 -25.92
C GLN A 211 -19.87 8.30 -27.43
N LYS A 212 -20.32 7.31 -28.21
CA LYS A 212 -20.20 7.28 -29.68
C LYS A 212 -20.81 8.53 -30.33
N LYS A 213 -22.00 8.94 -29.87
CA LYS A 213 -22.72 10.14 -30.36
C LYS A 213 -21.93 11.45 -30.20
N VAL A 214 -21.14 11.58 -29.13
CA VAL A 214 -20.35 12.79 -28.85
C VAL A 214 -19.05 12.78 -29.65
N LYS A 215 -18.40 11.62 -29.78
CA LYS A 215 -17.17 11.45 -30.56
C LYS A 215 -17.32 11.78 -32.04
N GLU A 216 -18.50 11.55 -32.61
CA GLU A 216 -18.80 11.79 -34.03
C GLU A 216 -19.10 13.27 -34.34
N THR A 217 -19.31 14.12 -33.32
CA THR A 217 -19.51 15.56 -33.55
C THR A 217 -18.18 16.32 -33.63
N PRO A 218 -18.04 17.36 -34.49
CA PRO A 218 -16.78 18.10 -34.67
C PRO A 218 -16.25 18.74 -33.38
N ARG A 219 -17.15 19.30 -32.56
CA ARG A 219 -16.80 19.87 -31.24
C ARG A 219 -16.45 18.79 -30.22
N GLY A 220 -17.20 17.69 -30.19
CA GLY A 220 -16.94 16.57 -29.29
C GLY A 220 -15.59 15.90 -29.54
N MET A 221 -15.16 15.80 -30.81
CA MET A 221 -13.83 15.31 -31.17
C MET A 221 -12.70 16.20 -30.63
N GLN A 222 -12.83 17.54 -30.78
CA GLN A 222 -11.84 18.47 -30.23
C GLN A 222 -11.76 18.42 -28.70
N PHE A 223 -12.91 18.35 -28.02
CA PHE A 223 -12.95 18.21 -26.56
C PHE A 223 -12.40 16.86 -26.09
N ASN A 224 -12.72 15.76 -26.78
CA ASN A 224 -12.16 14.44 -26.49
C ASN A 224 -10.63 14.43 -26.65
N TYR A 225 -10.11 15.05 -27.71
CA TYR A 225 -8.66 15.17 -27.92
C TYR A 225 -7.97 16.00 -26.82
N ARG A 226 -8.55 17.15 -26.43
CA ARG A 226 -8.04 17.96 -25.31
C ARG A 226 -8.08 17.20 -23.98
N PHE A 227 -9.17 16.47 -23.73
CA PHE A 227 -9.32 15.63 -22.55
C PHE A 227 -8.29 14.49 -22.54
N MET A 228 -8.04 13.84 -23.67
CA MET A 228 -6.96 12.87 -23.82
C MET A 228 -5.60 13.49 -23.49
N LYS A 229 -5.28 14.71 -23.94
CA LYS A 229 -4.04 15.41 -23.56
C LYS A 229 -3.92 15.64 -22.04
N VAL A 230 -5.01 15.95 -21.35
CA VAL A 230 -5.00 16.03 -19.88
C VAL A 230 -4.69 14.66 -19.26
N GLY A 231 -5.29 13.59 -19.80
CA GLY A 231 -4.94 12.21 -19.41
C GLY A 231 -3.47 11.85 -19.66
N GLN A 232 -2.88 12.37 -20.75
CA GLN A 232 -1.44 12.21 -21.05
C GLN A 232 -0.56 12.86 -19.98
N LEU A 233 -0.97 14.02 -19.48
CA LEU A 233 -0.28 14.73 -18.40
C LEU A 233 -0.35 13.94 -17.08
N ILE A 234 -1.53 13.40 -16.75
CA ILE A 234 -1.75 12.56 -15.54
C ILE A 234 -0.84 11.32 -15.57
N MET A 235 -0.62 10.75 -16.75
CA MET A 235 0.29 9.62 -16.96
C MET A 235 1.79 9.99 -16.87
N MET A 236 2.14 11.23 -16.51
CA MET A 236 3.51 11.68 -16.23
C MET A 236 4.55 11.29 -17.31
N GLY A 237 4.18 11.43 -18.58
CA GLY A 237 5.06 11.09 -19.72
C GLY A 237 5.08 9.60 -20.10
N MET A 238 4.55 8.72 -19.26
CA MET A 238 4.49 7.27 -19.52
C MET A 238 3.39 6.89 -20.53
N TYR A 239 2.48 7.82 -20.83
CA TYR A 239 1.40 7.62 -21.79
C TYR A 239 1.87 7.06 -23.14
N ARG A 240 3.00 7.55 -23.66
CA ARG A 240 3.48 7.12 -24.98
C ARG A 240 3.82 5.63 -24.99
N HIS A 241 4.52 5.16 -23.96
CA HIS A 241 4.89 3.75 -23.79
C HIS A 241 3.64 2.88 -23.61
N THR A 242 2.77 3.27 -22.67
CA THR A 242 1.52 2.57 -22.39
C THR A 242 0.62 2.50 -23.62
N SER A 243 0.56 3.58 -24.41
CA SER A 243 -0.27 3.66 -25.61
C SER A 243 0.24 2.80 -26.75
N TYR A 244 1.56 2.68 -26.95
CA TYR A 244 2.10 1.76 -27.96
C TYR A 244 1.66 0.33 -27.67
N VAL A 245 1.91 -0.16 -26.45
CA VAL A 245 1.52 -1.52 -26.04
C VAL A 245 0.00 -1.73 -26.17
N THR A 246 -0.78 -0.79 -25.63
CA THR A 246 -2.25 -0.90 -25.61
C THR A 246 -2.85 -0.85 -27.01
N ASN A 247 -2.38 0.06 -27.87
CA ASN A 247 -2.88 0.20 -29.24
C ASN A 247 -2.48 -1.00 -30.12
N THR A 248 -1.28 -1.56 -29.92
CA THR A 248 -0.87 -2.81 -30.59
C THR A 248 -1.77 -3.98 -30.21
N PHE A 249 -2.21 -4.08 -28.95
CA PHE A 249 -3.18 -5.10 -28.55
C PHE A 249 -4.58 -4.83 -29.12
N TYR A 250 -5.07 -3.59 -29.05
CA TYR A 250 -6.38 -3.23 -29.60
C TYR A 250 -6.48 -3.44 -31.11
N SER A 251 -5.40 -3.23 -31.86
CA SER A 251 -5.39 -3.41 -33.32
C SER A 251 -5.33 -4.88 -33.74
N ASN A 252 -4.63 -5.72 -32.96
CA ASN A 252 -4.32 -7.09 -33.36
C ASN A 252 -5.21 -8.16 -32.71
N ILE A 253 -5.83 -7.86 -31.56
CA ILE A 253 -6.70 -8.79 -30.83
C ILE A 253 -8.15 -8.40 -31.02
N ARG A 254 -9.02 -9.38 -31.30
CA ARG A 254 -10.48 -9.16 -31.41
C ARG A 254 -10.99 -8.47 -30.13
N PRO A 255 -11.76 -7.37 -30.24
CA PRO A 255 -12.11 -6.53 -29.09
C PRO A 255 -12.88 -7.30 -28.01
N GLY A 256 -13.75 -8.23 -28.39
CA GLY A 256 -14.50 -9.07 -27.44
C GLY A 256 -13.60 -10.00 -26.61
N LYS A 257 -12.56 -10.60 -27.22
CA LYS A 257 -11.63 -11.48 -26.50
C LYS A 257 -10.70 -10.69 -25.59
N LEU A 258 -10.26 -9.52 -26.04
CA LEU A 258 -9.45 -8.62 -25.23
C LEU A 258 -10.22 -8.14 -24.00
N LEU A 259 -11.47 -7.69 -24.20
CA LEU A 259 -12.35 -7.26 -23.11
C LEU A 259 -12.61 -8.40 -22.12
N GLN A 260 -12.95 -9.60 -22.60
CA GLN A 260 -13.16 -10.77 -21.74
C GLN A 260 -11.91 -11.10 -20.90
N THR A 261 -10.73 -11.09 -21.52
CA THR A 261 -9.47 -11.36 -20.82
C THR A 261 -9.19 -10.30 -19.77
N ALA A 262 -9.40 -9.02 -20.10
CA ALA A 262 -9.25 -7.90 -19.16
C ALA A 262 -10.26 -7.99 -17.99
N THR A 263 -11.51 -8.40 -18.24
CA THR A 263 -12.53 -8.56 -17.20
C THR A 263 -12.18 -9.71 -16.25
N ILE A 264 -11.75 -10.87 -16.77
CA ILE A 264 -11.33 -12.00 -15.93
C ILE A 264 -10.12 -11.59 -15.07
N PHE A 265 -9.13 -10.94 -15.69
CA PHE A 265 -7.96 -10.46 -14.97
C PHE A 265 -8.32 -9.45 -13.88
N MET A 266 -9.19 -8.48 -14.18
CA MET A 266 -9.68 -7.50 -13.20
C MET A 266 -10.44 -8.17 -12.06
N LEU A 267 -11.23 -9.21 -12.34
CA LEU A 267 -11.92 -9.98 -11.31
C LEU A 267 -10.92 -10.67 -10.37
N VAL A 268 -9.91 -11.34 -10.94
CA VAL A 268 -8.84 -11.98 -10.14
C VAL A 268 -8.11 -10.95 -9.30
N PHE A 269 -7.76 -9.80 -9.89
CA PHE A 269 -7.12 -8.69 -9.17
C PHE A 269 -7.98 -8.20 -8.01
N PHE A 270 -9.28 -7.98 -8.21
CA PHE A 270 -10.17 -7.55 -7.15
C PHE A 270 -10.33 -8.61 -6.04
N VAL A 271 -10.39 -9.89 -6.38
CA VAL A 271 -10.44 -10.97 -5.38
C VAL A 271 -9.17 -10.93 -4.51
N VAL A 272 -7.99 -10.87 -5.12
CA VAL A 272 -6.71 -10.76 -4.39
C VAL A 272 -6.67 -9.49 -3.54
N PHE A 273 -7.10 -8.36 -4.09
CA PHE A 273 -7.19 -7.09 -3.37
C PHE A 273 -8.10 -7.18 -2.14
N PHE A 274 -9.29 -7.75 -2.27
CA PHE A 274 -10.20 -7.90 -1.14
C PHE A 274 -9.64 -8.83 -0.07
N LEU A 275 -8.96 -9.92 -0.46
CA LEU A 275 -8.28 -10.80 0.49
C LEU A 275 -7.16 -10.08 1.25
N GLU A 276 -6.31 -9.32 0.55
CA GLU A 276 -5.26 -8.50 1.16
C GLU A 276 -5.83 -7.42 2.08
N TYR A 277 -6.90 -6.76 1.67
CA TYR A 277 -7.56 -5.72 2.47
C TYR A 277 -8.18 -6.28 3.75
N ILE A 278 -8.85 -7.44 3.66
CA ILE A 278 -9.39 -8.13 4.84
C ILE A 278 -8.27 -8.55 5.79
N ASN A 279 -7.15 -9.05 5.24
CA ASN A 279 -5.98 -9.42 6.03
C ASN A 279 -5.35 -8.19 6.73
N ASP A 280 -5.21 -7.07 6.01
CA ASP A 280 -4.65 -5.83 6.56
C ASP A 280 -5.51 -5.24 7.68
N ILE A 281 -6.83 -5.20 7.48
CA ILE A 281 -7.78 -4.77 8.51
C ILE A 281 -7.70 -5.71 9.71
N SER A 282 -7.64 -7.03 9.50
CA SER A 282 -7.56 -7.98 10.60
C SER A 282 -6.27 -7.82 11.42
N ARG A 283 -5.16 -7.43 10.79
CA ARG A 283 -3.88 -7.16 11.48
C ARG A 283 -3.90 -5.82 12.22
N THR A 284 -4.39 -4.78 11.56
CA THR A 284 -4.33 -3.40 12.06
C THR A 284 -5.42 -3.13 13.11
N SER A 285 -6.60 -3.69 12.87
CA SER A 285 -7.70 -3.69 13.81
C SER A 285 -7.93 -5.12 14.28
N GLY A 286 -7.03 -5.64 15.14
CA GLY A 286 -7.20 -6.95 15.81
C GLY A 286 -8.55 -7.14 16.52
N ARG A 287 -9.33 -6.05 16.58
CA ARG A 287 -10.71 -5.88 17.02
C ARG A 287 -11.78 -6.45 16.05
N MET A 288 -11.48 -6.65 14.75
CA MET A 288 -12.46 -7.11 13.75
C MET A 288 -11.89 -8.21 12.85
N SER A 289 -12.32 -9.46 13.07
CA SER A 289 -12.10 -10.56 12.13
C SER A 289 -13.41 -10.89 11.42
N PHE A 290 -13.45 -10.72 10.10
CA PHE A 290 -14.68 -10.95 9.30
C PHE A 290 -15.12 -12.41 9.27
N PHE A 291 -14.16 -13.35 9.27
CA PHE A 291 -14.44 -14.78 9.18
C PHE A 291 -14.39 -15.52 10.53
N ASN A 292 -13.87 -14.88 11.58
CA ASN A 292 -13.78 -15.45 12.93
C ASN A 292 -14.44 -14.53 13.95
N SER A 293 -15.66 -14.06 13.65
CA SER A 293 -16.47 -13.34 14.62
C SER A 293 -16.99 -14.31 15.66
N ARG A 294 -16.69 -14.07 16.94
CA ARG A 294 -17.28 -14.82 18.05
C ARG A 294 -18.33 -13.91 18.69
N HIS A 295 -19.53 -14.45 18.88
CA HIS A 295 -20.70 -13.71 19.37
C HIS A 295 -20.42 -12.91 20.67
N LEU A 296 -19.60 -13.46 21.57
CA LEU A 296 -19.24 -12.81 22.85
C LEU A 296 -17.95 -11.99 22.78
N TYR A 297 -17.28 -11.96 21.63
CA TYR A 297 -15.99 -11.29 21.41
C TYR A 297 -16.11 -10.14 20.40
N SER A 298 -17.32 -9.76 20.02
CA SER A 298 -17.61 -8.68 19.06
C SER A 298 -17.86 -7.33 19.73
N THR A 299 -18.33 -7.32 20.98
CA THR A 299 -18.54 -6.11 21.80
C THR A 299 -17.30 -5.83 22.66
N ARG A 300 -16.33 -5.08 22.10
CA ARG A 300 -15.04 -4.83 22.77
C ARG A 300 -14.94 -3.40 23.30
N ILE A 301 -14.94 -3.29 24.63
CA ILE A 301 -14.57 -2.07 25.38
C ILE A 301 -13.09 -2.20 25.73
N ASP A 302 -12.28 -1.15 25.53
CA ASP A 302 -10.82 -1.21 25.75
C ASP A 302 -10.43 -1.66 27.17
N SER A 303 -11.26 -1.35 28.18
CA SER A 303 -11.03 -1.80 29.57
C SER A 303 -11.18 -3.31 29.78
N LEU A 304 -11.80 -4.03 28.84
CA LEU A 304 -12.09 -5.47 28.89
C LEU A 304 -11.26 -6.27 27.86
N TYR A 305 -10.34 -5.62 27.16
CA TYR A 305 -9.54 -6.23 26.11
C TYR A 305 -8.04 -6.07 26.39
N ILE A 306 -7.30 -7.16 26.25
CA ILE A 306 -5.83 -7.15 26.32
C ILE A 306 -5.32 -6.89 24.91
N GLU A 307 -4.76 -5.71 24.69
CA GLU A 307 -4.06 -5.38 23.44
C GLU A 307 -2.57 -5.74 23.58
N PRO A 308 -2.05 -6.75 22.85
CA PRO A 308 -0.66 -7.20 23.02
C PRO A 308 0.39 -6.10 22.80
N THR A 309 0.10 -5.10 21.95
CA THR A 309 1.02 -3.98 21.69
C THR A 309 1.23 -3.07 22.91
N ALA A 310 0.31 -3.09 23.86
CA ALA A 310 0.37 -2.31 25.11
C ALA A 310 1.36 -2.89 26.15
N TYR A 311 1.89 -4.10 25.95
CA TYR A 311 2.80 -4.74 26.91
C TYR A 311 4.16 -5.03 26.28
N ASP A 312 5.24 -4.65 26.95
CA ASP A 312 6.60 -4.80 26.44
C ASP A 312 6.98 -6.28 26.23
N ASN A 313 6.45 -7.20 27.03
CA ASN A 313 6.71 -8.65 26.93
C ASN A 313 5.96 -9.35 25.78
N GLN A 314 4.86 -8.79 25.29
CA GLN A 314 4.01 -9.39 24.26
C GLN A 314 4.15 -8.71 22.88
N ARG A 315 4.77 -7.53 22.84
CA ARG A 315 4.90 -6.75 21.60
C ARG A 315 5.84 -7.44 20.60
N PRO A 316 5.41 -7.61 19.34
CA PRO A 316 6.30 -8.08 18.28
C PRO A 316 7.47 -7.12 18.07
N GLU A 317 8.65 -7.66 17.72
CA GLU A 317 9.82 -6.85 17.41
C GLU A 317 9.52 -5.86 16.27
N GLY A 318 9.90 -4.59 16.46
CA GLY A 318 9.72 -3.54 15.46
C GLY A 318 8.32 -2.91 15.38
N ALA A 319 7.34 -3.40 16.16
CA ALA A 319 6.00 -2.80 16.22
C ALA A 319 5.99 -1.47 17.00
N PHE A 320 5.20 -0.51 16.54
CA PHE A 320 5.00 0.78 17.21
C PHE A 320 4.07 0.66 18.41
N ILE A 321 4.27 1.53 19.39
CA ILE A 321 3.36 1.72 20.54
C ILE A 321 2.30 2.74 20.13
N ASP A 322 1.03 2.35 20.09
CA ASP A 322 -0.04 3.22 19.58
C ASP A 322 -0.34 4.41 20.52
N GLY A 323 -0.53 4.13 21.82
CA GLY A 323 -0.88 5.14 22.83
C GLY A 323 0.07 5.13 24.02
N ALA A 324 0.08 4.03 24.78
CA ALA A 324 1.02 3.84 25.88
C ALA A 324 1.34 2.35 26.06
N SER A 325 2.41 2.06 26.79
CA SER A 325 2.82 0.71 27.11
C SER A 325 3.32 0.56 28.55
N ILE A 326 3.14 -0.64 29.09
CA ILE A 326 3.64 -1.07 30.40
C ILE A 326 4.55 -2.30 30.29
N GLN A 327 5.28 -2.63 31.36
CA GLN A 327 6.29 -3.69 31.30
C GLN A 327 5.72 -5.08 30.99
N SER A 328 4.54 -5.44 31.53
CA SER A 328 3.92 -6.74 31.35
C SER A 328 2.42 -6.68 31.64
N ASP A 329 1.68 -7.66 31.13
CA ASP A 329 0.29 -7.94 31.53
C ASP A 329 0.17 -8.40 32.99
N VAL A 330 1.15 -9.14 33.50
CA VAL A 330 1.26 -9.54 34.91
C VAL A 330 2.42 -8.79 35.56
N ILE A 331 2.09 -7.91 36.51
CA ILE A 331 3.04 -7.09 37.27
C ILE A 331 3.28 -7.73 38.64
N ARG A 332 4.54 -7.88 39.02
CA ARG A 332 4.96 -8.44 40.31
C ARG A 332 5.51 -7.36 41.24
N GLU A 333 6.13 -6.35 40.66
CA GLU A 333 6.77 -5.25 41.37
C GLU A 333 5.74 -4.20 41.81
N PRO A 334 5.98 -3.47 42.91
CA PRO A 334 5.07 -2.43 43.40
C PRO A 334 5.15 -1.13 42.57
N TYR A 335 5.56 -1.21 41.29
CA TYR A 335 5.68 -0.06 40.40
C TYR A 335 5.28 -0.41 38.96
N LEU A 336 4.89 0.62 38.20
CA LEU A 336 4.56 0.53 36.78
C LEU A 336 5.52 1.40 35.98
N ARG A 337 6.28 0.79 35.07
CA ARG A 337 7.04 1.51 34.05
C ARG A 337 6.09 1.85 32.92
N LEU A 338 5.70 3.11 32.82
CA LEU A 338 4.80 3.61 31.80
C LEU A 338 5.59 4.36 30.72
N PHE A 339 5.40 3.97 29.47
CA PHE A 339 5.82 4.75 28.31
C PHE A 339 4.59 5.24 27.56
N ILE A 340 4.56 6.53 27.20
CA ILE A 340 3.47 7.16 26.45
C ILE A 340 4.03 7.60 25.11
N ALA A 341 3.41 7.15 24.02
CA ALA A 341 3.81 7.46 22.66
C ALA A 341 3.56 8.95 22.34
N TYR A 342 4.51 9.58 21.64
CA TYR A 342 4.36 10.96 21.14
C TYR A 342 4.40 10.99 19.61
N PRO A 343 3.26 10.71 18.94
CA PRO A 343 3.17 10.79 17.49
C PRO A 343 3.16 12.24 17.00
N LYS A 344 3.62 12.48 15.77
CA LYS A 344 3.68 13.83 15.18
C LYS A 344 2.30 14.49 15.08
N SER A 345 1.23 13.72 14.92
CA SER A 345 -0.17 14.16 14.92
C SER A 345 -0.54 14.93 16.20
N LEU A 346 -0.01 14.51 17.34
CA LEU A 346 -0.26 15.10 18.66
C LEU A 346 0.45 16.47 18.82
N ASP A 347 1.55 16.72 18.08
CA ASP A 347 2.27 18.01 18.06
C ASP A 347 1.36 19.17 17.64
N THR A 348 0.47 18.94 16.67
CA THR A 348 -0.51 19.95 16.22
C THR A 348 -1.50 20.31 17.31
N LEU A 349 -1.99 19.30 18.04
CA LEU A 349 -2.92 19.51 19.15
C LEU A 349 -2.21 20.22 20.32
N LEU A 350 -1.01 19.78 20.70
CA LEU A 350 -0.26 20.42 21.79
C LEU A 350 0.10 21.87 21.51
N LYS A 351 0.47 22.21 20.26
CA LYS A 351 0.72 23.62 19.87
C LYS A 351 -0.52 24.50 20.03
N GLN A 352 -1.70 23.93 19.79
CA GLN A 352 -2.94 24.65 20.00
C GLN A 352 -3.23 24.82 21.49
N VAL A 353 -3.09 23.75 22.27
CA VAL A 353 -3.47 23.73 23.70
C VAL A 353 -2.48 24.49 24.59
N ALA A 354 -1.18 24.40 24.31
CA ALA A 354 -0.10 25.03 25.04
C ALA A 354 0.69 25.98 24.11
N PRO A 355 0.23 27.23 23.92
CA PRO A 355 0.95 28.21 23.11
C PRO A 355 2.31 28.53 23.74
N GLU A 356 3.33 28.56 22.89
CA GLU A 356 4.72 28.82 23.28
C GLU A 356 4.87 30.24 23.84
N PRO A 357 5.50 30.42 25.01
CA PRO A 357 5.69 31.74 25.59
C PRO A 357 6.74 32.53 24.79
N VAL A 358 6.53 33.83 24.65
CA VAL A 358 7.50 34.72 24.00
C VAL A 358 8.67 34.96 24.97
N TRP A 359 9.84 34.42 24.64
CA TRP A 359 11.07 34.69 25.40
C TRP A 359 11.80 35.92 24.89
N SER A 360 12.42 36.67 25.81
CA SER A 360 13.24 37.82 25.49
C SER A 360 14.40 37.47 24.53
N ASP A 361 14.63 38.32 23.54
CA ASP A 361 15.69 38.16 22.53
C ASP A 361 17.10 38.48 23.07
N THR A 362 17.21 38.99 24.29
CA THR A 362 18.48 39.27 24.96
C THR A 362 19.10 38.03 25.62
N LEU A 363 18.36 36.92 25.70
CA LEU A 363 18.82 35.69 26.33
C LEU A 363 19.78 34.91 25.43
N SER A 364 20.81 34.30 26.04
CA SER A 364 21.69 33.39 25.32
C SER A 364 20.94 32.16 24.80
N ARG A 365 21.41 31.60 23.68
CA ARG A 365 20.79 30.41 23.05
C ARG A 365 20.68 29.21 24.01
N GLN A 366 21.64 29.04 24.92
CA GLN A 366 21.64 27.96 25.92
C GLN A 366 20.55 28.17 26.97
N VAL A 367 20.43 29.39 27.51
CA VAL A 367 19.39 29.73 28.50
C VAL A 367 18.00 29.60 27.89
N ARG A 368 17.81 30.04 26.64
CA ARG A 368 16.53 29.89 25.91
C ARG A 368 16.14 28.42 25.75
N ARG A 369 17.09 27.55 25.36
CA ARG A 369 16.85 26.10 25.27
C ARG A 369 16.49 25.47 26.61
N GLN A 370 17.16 25.88 27.69
CA GLN A 370 16.88 25.39 29.03
C GLN A 370 15.48 25.82 29.51
N GLN A 371 15.12 27.09 29.32
CA GLN A 371 13.79 27.60 29.65
C GLN A 371 12.70 26.88 28.84
N TYR A 372 12.92 26.64 27.56
CA TYR A 372 12.01 25.84 26.73
C TYR A 372 11.85 24.40 27.23
N ALA A 373 12.95 23.74 27.59
CA ALA A 373 12.91 22.36 28.10
C ALA A 373 12.13 22.28 29.42
N ILE A 374 12.34 23.24 30.33
CA ILE A 374 11.60 23.31 31.60
C ILE A 374 10.11 23.58 31.34
N TRP A 375 9.79 24.57 30.50
CA TRP A 375 8.42 24.92 30.17
C TRP A 375 7.68 23.75 29.50
N SER A 376 8.29 23.12 28.48
CA SER A 376 7.67 21.99 27.77
C SER A 376 7.39 20.82 28.70
N ASN A 377 8.34 20.47 29.57
CA ASN A 377 8.15 19.43 30.58
C ASN A 377 7.00 19.76 31.55
N GLN A 378 6.89 21.01 32.00
CA GLN A 378 5.79 21.46 32.85
C GLN A 378 4.43 21.36 32.15
N GLN A 379 4.35 21.75 30.87
CA GLN A 379 3.09 21.66 30.12
C GLN A 379 2.64 20.21 29.94
N ILE A 380 3.56 19.31 29.61
CA ILE A 380 3.24 17.88 29.42
C ILE A 380 2.70 17.26 30.70
N ASN A 381 3.35 17.52 31.84
CA ASN A 381 2.89 17.01 33.15
C ASN A 381 1.55 17.62 33.60
N LYS A 382 1.14 18.77 33.04
CA LYS A 382 -0.17 19.38 33.30
C LYS A 382 -1.27 18.81 32.40
N LEU A 383 -0.94 18.49 31.15
CA LEU A 383 -1.91 18.07 30.14
C LEU A 383 -2.21 16.57 30.18
N ILE A 384 -1.22 15.75 30.55
CA ILE A 384 -1.39 14.29 30.63
C ILE A 384 -1.90 13.92 32.02
N ARG A 385 -3.09 13.31 32.05
CA ARG A 385 -3.69 12.76 33.27
C ARG A 385 -3.56 11.24 33.27
N ILE A 386 -2.96 10.71 34.33
CA ILE A 386 -2.80 9.27 34.53
C ILE A 386 -3.61 8.85 35.75
N THR A 387 -4.45 7.82 35.60
CA THR A 387 -5.23 7.23 36.69
C THR A 387 -4.98 5.73 36.78
N VAL A 388 -4.84 5.23 38.01
CA VAL A 388 -4.76 3.79 38.31
C VAL A 388 -5.93 3.46 39.22
N ASN A 389 -6.81 2.53 38.83
CA ASN A 389 -8.00 2.15 39.61
C ASN A 389 -8.77 3.38 40.15
N ASP A 390 -9.05 4.35 39.28
CA ASP A 390 -9.78 5.59 39.57
C ASP A 390 -9.06 6.61 40.49
N SER A 391 -7.88 6.29 41.02
CA SER A 391 -7.04 7.25 41.73
C SER A 391 -6.08 7.96 40.76
N ALA A 392 -6.08 9.29 40.81
CA ALA A 392 -5.22 10.10 39.96
C ALA A 392 -3.80 10.20 40.52
N CYS A 393 -2.80 10.01 39.65
CA CYS A 393 -1.40 10.24 39.98
C CYS A 393 -1.12 11.75 39.92
N ALA A 394 -0.97 12.41 41.08
CA ALA A 394 -0.87 13.87 41.16
C ALA A 394 0.39 14.46 40.51
N GLN A 395 1.47 13.69 40.34
CA GLN A 395 2.72 14.12 39.71
C GLN A 395 3.40 12.95 38.99
N PRO A 396 3.12 12.73 37.70
CA PRO A 396 3.70 11.62 36.97
C PRO A 396 5.17 11.83 36.60
N ASN A 397 5.75 13.02 36.73
CA ASN A 397 7.18 13.29 36.45
C ASN A 397 7.67 12.69 35.12
N LEU A 398 6.93 12.95 34.04
CA LEU A 398 7.21 12.42 32.72
C LEU A 398 8.54 12.94 32.18
N LEU A 399 9.38 12.05 31.67
CA LEU A 399 10.66 12.38 31.04
C LEU A 399 10.62 12.06 29.55
N PHE A 400 11.21 12.92 28.72
CA PHE A 400 11.35 12.64 27.29
C PHE A 400 12.30 11.47 27.07
N THR A 401 11.89 10.52 26.24
CA THR A 401 12.74 9.38 25.88
C THR A 401 12.47 8.90 24.46
N LYS A 402 13.28 7.95 24.03
CA LYS A 402 13.08 7.16 22.81
C LYS A 402 13.09 5.68 23.18
N THR A 403 12.24 4.88 22.54
CA THR A 403 12.15 3.44 22.79
C THR A 403 12.19 2.61 21.51
N GLY A 404 12.71 1.39 21.63
CA GLY A 404 12.76 0.39 20.55
C GLY A 404 13.74 0.68 19.42
N ILE A 405 13.78 -0.25 18.45
CA ILE A 405 14.63 -0.18 17.25
C ILE A 405 14.25 1.02 16.35
N GLN A 406 12.97 1.42 16.38
CA GLN A 406 12.41 2.53 15.60
C GLN A 406 12.73 3.93 16.19
N GLU A 407 13.45 4.00 17.32
CA GLU A 407 13.68 5.25 18.09
C GLU A 407 12.39 6.06 18.33
N GLN A 408 11.31 5.37 18.68
CA GLN A 408 9.99 5.98 18.83
C GLN A 408 10.03 7.01 19.96
N ARG A 409 9.70 8.27 19.62
CA ARG A 409 9.68 9.38 20.58
C ARG A 409 8.46 9.27 21.48
N GLY A 410 8.67 9.53 22.77
CA GLY A 410 7.61 9.51 23.76
C GLY A 410 8.06 10.06 25.10
N TRP A 411 7.24 9.77 26.09
CA TRP A 411 7.51 10.09 27.49
C TRP A 411 7.55 8.82 28.31
N GLN A 412 8.40 8.78 29.33
CA GLN A 412 8.48 7.65 30.24
C GLN A 412 8.43 8.12 31.69
N THR A 413 7.81 7.30 32.53
CA THR A 413 7.82 7.45 33.97
C THR A 413 7.74 6.10 34.68
N VAL A 414 8.07 6.10 35.96
CA VAL A 414 7.85 4.99 36.87
C VAL A 414 6.83 5.45 37.91
N LEU A 415 5.66 4.81 37.90
CA LEU A 415 4.57 5.08 38.83
C LEU A 415 4.66 4.12 40.01
N VAL A 416 4.48 4.62 41.22
CA VAL A 416 4.34 3.81 42.44
C VAL A 416 2.95 4.05 43.03
N PRO A 417 1.89 3.48 42.42
CA PRO A 417 0.53 3.70 42.88
C PRO A 417 0.29 3.03 44.23
N GLY A 418 -0.14 3.80 45.24
CA GLY A 418 -0.48 3.28 46.57
C GLY A 418 -1.78 2.47 46.65
N ASN A 419 -2.50 2.31 45.53
CA ASN A 419 -3.83 1.72 45.46
C ASN A 419 -3.91 0.49 44.53
N LEU A 420 -2.79 -0.21 44.35
CA LEU A 420 -2.75 -1.49 43.64
C LEU A 420 -3.55 -2.55 44.39
N LYS A 421 -4.42 -3.25 43.67
CA LYS A 421 -5.22 -4.35 44.19
C LYS A 421 -4.65 -5.67 43.67
N THR A 422 -4.53 -6.69 44.50
CA THR A 422 -4.19 -8.04 44.02
C THR A 422 -5.24 -8.51 43.01
N GLY A 423 -4.81 -8.99 41.85
CA GLY A 423 -5.68 -9.34 40.73
C GLY A 423 -5.80 -8.22 39.70
N ARG A 424 -7.00 -7.97 39.16
CA ARG A 424 -7.22 -7.04 38.04
C ARG A 424 -7.13 -5.58 38.47
N ASN A 425 -6.35 -4.82 37.72
CA ASN A 425 -6.20 -3.37 37.82
C ASN A 425 -6.40 -2.73 36.44
N LEU A 426 -6.62 -1.43 36.41
CA LEU A 426 -6.78 -0.66 35.18
C LEU A 426 -5.97 0.63 35.25
N LEU A 427 -5.10 0.82 34.25
CA LEU A 427 -4.40 2.07 33.99
C LEU A 427 -5.15 2.84 32.90
N ARG A 428 -5.40 4.13 33.11
CA ARG A 428 -5.90 5.02 32.06
C ARG A 428 -4.96 6.18 31.86
N VAL A 429 -4.73 6.50 30.59
CA VAL A 429 -3.97 7.69 30.17
C VAL A 429 -4.90 8.54 29.33
N ALA A 430 -5.10 9.79 29.75
CA ALA A 430 -5.97 10.73 29.07
C ALA A 430 -5.26 12.08 28.86
N LEU A 431 -5.59 12.74 27.76
CA LEU A 431 -5.13 14.09 27.46
C LEU A 431 -6.22 15.08 27.85
N GLN A 432 -5.92 15.92 28.84
CA GLN A 432 -6.82 16.98 29.29
C GLN A 432 -6.62 18.22 28.43
N ASP A 433 -7.48 18.41 27.43
CA ASP A 433 -7.60 19.70 26.75
C ASP A 433 -8.36 20.69 27.67
N PRO A 434 -7.77 21.82 28.09
CA PRO A 434 -8.45 22.84 28.88
C PRO A 434 -9.68 23.45 28.19
N ARG A 435 -9.80 23.29 26.87
CA ARG A 435 -10.92 23.79 26.06
C ARG A 435 -12.10 22.83 26.02
N LYS A 436 -11.89 21.55 26.33
CA LYS A 436 -12.92 20.52 26.34
C LYS A 436 -13.33 20.18 27.77
N LYS A 437 -14.61 19.87 27.95
CA LYS A 437 -15.15 19.47 29.26
C LYS A 437 -14.76 18.04 29.65
N GLU A 438 -14.54 17.18 28.65
CA GLU A 438 -14.10 15.79 28.80
C GLU A 438 -12.66 15.65 28.31
N ALA A 439 -11.87 14.81 29.00
CA ALA A 439 -10.52 14.48 28.57
C ALA A 439 -10.59 13.48 27.41
N ASP A 440 -9.73 13.67 26.40
CA ASP A 440 -9.61 12.71 25.31
C ASP A 440 -8.83 11.49 25.85
N GLU A 441 -9.50 10.35 26.04
CA GLU A 441 -8.85 9.11 26.48
C GLU A 441 -7.89 8.63 25.39
N LEU A 442 -6.61 8.51 25.74
CA LEU A 442 -5.57 8.04 24.81
C LEU A 442 -5.50 6.51 24.80
N VAL A 443 -5.52 5.89 25.99
CA VAL A 443 -5.50 4.43 26.11
C VAL A 443 -5.98 3.97 27.50
N MET A 444 -6.61 2.80 27.54
CA MET A 444 -6.91 2.03 28.75
C MET A 444 -6.17 0.69 28.70
N ILE A 445 -5.37 0.39 29.73
CA ILE A 445 -4.55 -0.81 29.80
C ILE A 445 -4.96 -1.61 31.05
N PRO A 446 -5.69 -2.73 30.89
CA PRO A 446 -5.94 -3.64 32.00
C PRO A 446 -4.67 -4.43 32.34
N PHE A 447 -4.40 -4.71 33.61
CA PHE A 447 -3.25 -5.54 33.99
C PHE A 447 -3.52 -6.29 35.30
N TRP A 448 -2.74 -7.32 35.59
CA TRP A 448 -2.83 -8.07 36.84
C TRP A 448 -1.68 -7.72 37.76
N TYR A 449 -1.97 -7.46 39.03
CA TYR A 449 -0.94 -7.31 40.07
C TYR A 449 -0.92 -8.56 40.94
N VAL A 450 0.21 -9.26 40.95
CA VAL A 450 0.45 -10.47 41.73
C VAL A 450 1.76 -10.26 42.49
N PRO A 451 1.72 -9.67 43.70
CA PRO A 451 2.93 -9.45 44.49
C PRO A 451 3.61 -10.77 44.79
N GLU A 452 4.94 -10.79 44.75
CA GLU A 452 5.69 -11.94 45.27
C GLU A 452 5.55 -12.00 46.79
N PRO A 453 5.38 -13.21 47.36
CA PRO A 453 5.13 -13.42 48.79
C PRO A 453 6.30 -13.04 49.69
#